data_AF-A0A401YMJ9-F1
#
_entry.id   AF-A0A401YMJ9-F1
#
_cell.length_a   1.000
_cell.length_b   1.000
_cell.length_c   1.000
_cell.angle_alpha   90.00
_cell.angle_beta   90.00
_cell.angle_gamma   90.00
#
_symmetry.space_group_name_H-M   'P 1'
#
loop_
_entity.id
_entity.type
_entity.pdbx_description
1 polymer ?
#
loop_
_entity_poly.entity_id
_entity_poly.type
_entity_poly.pdbx_seq_one_letter_code
_entity_poly.pdbx_strand_id
1 'polypeptide(L)'
;MLCELLVEEFGIDAAHIVPEATFATLELDSLSLAELAVIVADRTDKDFRGLGNLDKDTTLVEAAAAFEAAPRCEVLVPGARGAAASSDAPGSAGAGAPSGAAAVPGAPCSEG
;
A
#
# COMPACT_ATOMS: atom_id res chain seq x y z
N MET A 1 17.73 -2.41 -3.23
CA MET A 1 17.09 -1.88 -2.01
C MET A 1 16.52 -2.97 -1.11
N LEU A 2 15.41 -3.64 -1.42
CA LEU A 2 14.82 -4.64 -0.50
C LEU A 2 15.79 -5.78 -0.14
N CYS A 3 16.44 -6.38 -1.13
CA CYS A 3 17.42 -7.45 -0.89
C CYS A 3 18.59 -6.99 -0.02
N GLU A 4 19.12 -5.78 -0.25
CA GLU A 4 20.23 -5.23 0.54
C GLU A 4 19.81 -5.04 2.00
N LEU A 5 18.59 -4.54 2.24
CA LEU A 5 18.05 -4.33 3.58
C LEU A 5 17.88 -5.66 4.33
N LEU A 6 17.41 -6.71 3.64
CA LEU A 6 17.32 -8.07 4.22
C LEU A 6 18.68 -8.64 4.62
N VAL A 7 19.74 -8.37 3.85
CA VAL A 7 21.10 -8.82 4.19
C VAL A 7 21.69 -7.97 5.32
N GLU A 8 21.62 -6.65 5.20
CA GLU A 8 22.35 -5.72 6.08
C GLU A 8 21.69 -5.54 7.45
N GLU A 9 20.36 -5.44 7.50
CA GLU A 9 19.63 -5.16 8.75
C GLU A 9 19.17 -6.45 9.45
N PHE A 10 18.80 -7.47 8.67
CA PHE A 10 18.23 -8.72 9.19
C PHE A 10 19.20 -9.90 9.13
N GLY A 11 20.36 -9.75 8.49
CA GLY A 11 21.37 -10.81 8.42
C GLY A 11 20.95 -12.03 7.59
N ILE A 12 19.99 -11.88 6.68
CA ILE A 12 19.54 -12.96 5.80
C ILE A 12 20.65 -13.29 4.79
N ASP A 13 20.95 -14.58 4.61
CA ASP A 13 21.88 -15.03 3.57
C ASP A 13 21.31 -14.70 2.18
N ALA A 14 22.09 -14.00 1.36
CA ALA A 14 21.73 -13.64 0.00
C ALA A 14 21.34 -14.84 -0.87
N ALA A 15 21.86 -16.05 -0.58
CA ALA A 15 21.48 -17.28 -1.29
C ALA A 15 20.02 -17.69 -1.04
N HIS A 16 19.41 -17.24 0.07
CA HIS A 16 18.02 -17.53 0.43
C HIS A 16 17.04 -16.44 -0.05
N ILE A 17 17.55 -15.28 -0.49
CA ILE A 17 16.75 -14.16 -0.98
C ILE A 17 16.36 -14.43 -2.44
N VAL A 18 15.29 -15.18 -2.63
CA VAL A 18 14.70 -15.49 -3.95
C VAL A 18 13.27 -14.93 -4.06
N PRO A 19 12.80 -14.57 -5.27
CA PRO A 19 11.49 -13.92 -5.45
C PRO A 19 10.31 -14.67 -4.82
N GLU A 20 10.34 -16.00 -4.87
CA GLU A 20 9.29 -16.89 -4.38
C GLU A 20 9.39 -17.18 -2.87
N ALA A 21 10.47 -16.77 -2.22
CA ALA A 21 10.61 -16.92 -0.77
C ALA A 21 9.59 -16.05 -0.05
N THR A 22 8.95 -16.61 0.99
CA THR A 22 8.08 -15.88 1.89
C THR A 22 8.84 -15.39 3.11
N PHE A 23 8.30 -14.38 3.79
CA PHE A 23 8.89 -13.91 5.04
C PHE A 23 8.96 -15.00 6.13
N ALA A 24 7.99 -15.92 6.16
CA ALA A 24 8.03 -17.10 7.01
C ALA A 24 9.25 -17.99 6.71
N THR A 25 9.53 -18.25 5.44
CA THR A 25 10.67 -19.09 5.03
C THR A 25 12.03 -18.43 5.27
N LEU A 26 12.06 -17.10 5.34
CA LEU A 26 13.23 -16.32 5.73
C LEU A 26 13.33 -16.12 7.24
N GLU A 27 12.47 -16.77 8.02
CA GLU A 27 12.41 -16.69 9.48
C GLU A 27 12.18 -15.25 10.01
N LEU A 28 11.59 -14.36 9.20
CA LEU A 28 11.18 -13.04 9.67
C LEU A 28 9.90 -13.16 10.49
N ASP A 29 9.99 -12.74 11.74
CA ASP A 29 8.83 -12.68 12.62
C ASP A 29 8.01 -11.39 12.43
N SER A 30 6.88 -11.29 13.13
CA SER A 30 6.01 -10.11 13.04
C SER A 30 6.69 -8.82 13.51
N LEU A 31 7.66 -8.90 14.43
CA LEU A 31 8.41 -7.74 14.89
C LEU A 31 9.40 -7.31 13.80
N SER A 32 10.15 -8.25 13.22
CA SER A 32 11.05 -7.99 12.09
C SER A 32 10.32 -7.39 10.89
N LEU A 33 9.09 -7.84 10.60
CA LEU A 33 8.26 -7.26 9.54
C LEU A 33 7.77 -5.84 9.86
N ALA A 34 7.45 -5.57 11.13
CA ALA A 34 7.13 -4.22 11.56
C ALA A 34 8.35 -3.28 11.47
N GLU A 35 9.53 -3.77 11.87
CA GLU A 35 10.79 -3.03 11.75
C GLU A 35 11.16 -2.78 10.29
N LEU A 36 11.01 -3.78 9.42
CA LEU A 36 11.22 -3.65 7.98
C LEU A 36 10.35 -2.52 7.41
N ALA A 37 9.06 -2.49 7.77
CA ALA A 37 8.15 -1.43 7.32
C ALA A 37 8.60 -0.04 7.80
N VAL A 38 9.13 0.08 9.02
CA VAL A 38 9.66 1.34 9.55
C VAL A 38 10.94 1.77 8.80
N ILE A 39 11.89 0.85 8.59
CA ILE A 39 13.16 1.16 7.91
C ILE A 39 12.90 1.56 6.45
N VAL A 40 12.01 0.84 5.76
CA VAL A 40 11.65 1.19 4.38
C VAL A 40 10.93 2.55 4.32
N ALA A 41 10.06 2.87 5.28
CA ALA A 41 9.41 4.19 5.40
C ALA A 41 10.39 5.34 5.75
N ASP A 42 11.48 5.05 6.45
CA ASP A 42 12.51 6.04 6.79
C ASP A 42 13.47 6.27 5.60
N ARG A 43 13.84 5.19 4.92
CA ARG A 43 14.74 5.24 3.75
C ARG A 43 14.04 5.67 2.45
N THR A 44 12.72 5.59 2.42
CA THR A 44 11.94 5.99 1.24
C THR A 44 10.81 6.92 1.70
N ASP A 45 10.56 8.01 0.98
CA ASP A 45 9.47 8.95 1.28
C ASP A 45 8.07 8.36 0.97
N LYS A 46 7.84 7.09 1.26
CA LYS A 46 6.62 6.33 0.95
C LYS A 46 5.91 5.92 2.22
N ASP A 47 4.58 5.90 2.18
CA ASP A 47 3.77 5.48 3.32
C ASP A 47 3.41 4.00 3.23
N PHE A 48 4.07 3.19 4.04
CA PHE A 48 3.83 1.76 4.14
C PHE A 48 2.83 1.39 5.24
N ARG A 49 2.34 2.37 6.02
CA ARG A 49 1.37 2.10 7.09
C ARG A 49 0.01 1.64 6.54
N GLY A 50 -0.28 1.96 5.28
CA GLY A 50 -1.49 1.53 4.55
C GLY A 50 -1.35 0.21 3.79
N LEU A 51 -0.13 -0.30 3.61
CA LEU A 51 0.13 -1.66 3.16
C LEU A 51 -0.09 -2.58 4.35
N GLY A 52 -1.36 -2.80 4.68
CA GLY A 52 -1.78 -3.55 5.86
C GLY A 52 -0.97 -4.81 6.03
N ASN A 53 -0.08 -4.76 7.02
CA ASN A 53 0.70 -5.86 7.60
C ASN A 53 1.23 -6.84 6.56
N LEU A 54 2.50 -6.66 6.11
CA LEU A 54 3.24 -7.71 5.42
C LEU A 54 3.01 -9.01 6.18
N ASP A 55 2.30 -9.94 5.55
CA ASP A 55 1.96 -11.20 6.17
C ASP A 55 3.15 -12.15 5.99
N LYS A 56 3.35 -13.07 6.93
CA LYS A 56 4.44 -14.04 6.86
C LYS A 56 4.38 -14.89 5.58
N ASP A 57 3.20 -15.07 5.01
CA ASP A 57 2.99 -15.82 3.78
C ASP A 57 3.23 -14.98 2.51
N THR A 58 3.49 -13.67 2.65
CA THR A 58 3.79 -12.78 1.52
C THR A 58 5.17 -13.11 0.94
N THR A 59 5.24 -13.27 -0.38
CA THR A 59 6.50 -13.50 -1.09
C THR A 59 7.31 -12.21 -1.26
N LEU A 60 8.63 -12.34 -1.45
CA LEU A 60 9.49 -11.18 -1.69
C LEU A 60 9.12 -10.42 -2.96
N VAL A 61 8.67 -11.10 -4.02
CA VAL A 61 8.22 -10.45 -5.25
C VAL A 61 6.95 -9.64 -5.05
N GLU A 62 5.99 -10.16 -4.27
CA GLU A 62 4.77 -9.44 -3.92
C GLU A 62 5.07 -8.23 -3.05
N ALA A 63 5.94 -8.39 -2.05
CA ALA A 63 6.38 -7.30 -1.19
C ALA A 63 7.11 -6.20 -1.98
N ALA A 64 8.02 -6.57 -2.90
CA ALA A 64 8.70 -5.61 -3.76
C ALA A 64 7.71 -4.83 -4.64
N ALA A 65 6.76 -5.52 -5.28
CA ALA A 65 5.73 -4.88 -6.09
C ALA A 65 4.85 -3.93 -5.26
N ALA A 66 4.47 -4.34 -4.05
CA ALA A 66 3.75 -3.51 -3.11
C ALA A 66 4.54 -2.25 -2.75
N PHE A 67 5.85 -2.38 -2.50
CA PHE A 67 6.71 -1.25 -2.18
C PHE A 67 6.90 -0.29 -3.34
N GLU A 68 6.93 -0.78 -4.56
CA GLU A 68 6.96 0.05 -5.77
C GLU A 68 5.66 0.83 -5.95
N ALA A 69 4.51 0.18 -5.74
CA ALA A 69 3.19 0.76 -5.88
C ALA A 69 2.78 1.71 -4.73
N ALA A 70 3.47 1.66 -3.59
CA ALA A 70 3.13 2.47 -2.42
C ALA A 70 3.15 3.98 -2.75
N PRO A 71 2.12 4.73 -2.32
CA PRO A 71 2.07 6.18 -2.51
C PRO A 71 3.19 6.85 -1.72
N ARG A 72 3.63 8.02 -2.19
CA ARG A 72 4.51 8.86 -1.40
C ARG A 72 3.79 9.27 -0.11
N CYS A 73 4.51 9.31 0.99
CA CYS A 73 4.03 9.83 2.24
C CYS A 73 3.81 11.33 2.04
N GLU A 74 2.56 11.74 1.81
CA GLU A 74 2.19 13.13 1.92
C GLU A 74 2.24 13.48 3.41
N VAL A 75 3.38 14.01 3.85
CA VAL A 75 3.48 14.66 5.15
C VAL A 75 2.47 15.81 5.14
N LEU A 76 1.29 15.56 5.72
CA LEU A 76 0.43 16.63 6.24
C LEU A 76 1.30 17.37 7.26
N VAL A 77 1.99 18.41 6.81
CA VAL A 77 2.66 19.36 7.70
C VAL A 77 1.55 19.93 8.59
N PRO A 78 1.51 19.67 9.92
CA PRO A 78 0.57 20.33 10.80
C PRO A 78 1.12 21.74 11.06
N GLY A 79 1.08 22.58 10.04
CA GLY A 79 1.83 23.85 10.00
C GLY A 79 1.23 24.94 9.13
N ALA A 80 0.03 24.76 8.56
CA ALA A 80 -0.71 25.83 7.89
C ALA A 80 -1.97 26.20 8.69
N ARG A 81 -1.80 26.55 9.97
CA ARG A 81 -2.78 27.42 10.64
C ARG A 81 -2.56 28.83 10.12
N GLY A 82 -3.40 29.24 9.16
CA GLY A 82 -3.74 30.64 8.95
C GLY A 82 -3.33 31.24 7.61
N ALA A 83 -4.21 31.10 6.62
CA ALA A 83 -4.62 32.23 5.81
C ALA A 83 -6.05 31.96 5.30
N ALA A 84 -7.02 32.53 6.02
CA ALA A 84 -8.37 32.68 5.53
C ALA A 84 -8.35 33.56 4.28
N ALA A 85 -9.10 33.17 3.25
CA ALA A 85 -9.81 34.12 2.40
C ALA A 85 -10.95 33.38 1.71
N SER A 86 -12.14 33.65 2.25
CA SER A 86 -13.43 33.40 1.65
C SER A 86 -13.42 33.78 0.16
N SER A 87 -13.86 32.88 -0.70
CA SER A 87 -14.45 33.27 -1.98
C SER A 87 -15.87 32.76 -1.98
N ASP A 88 -16.75 33.69 -1.63
CA ASP A 88 -18.17 33.67 -1.93
C ASP A 88 -18.33 33.56 -3.45
N ALA A 89 -19.10 32.57 -3.91
CA ALA A 89 -19.59 32.51 -5.27
C ALA A 89 -21.06 32.06 -5.22
N PRO A 90 -22.02 32.91 -5.64
CA PRO A 90 -23.42 32.53 -5.67
C PRO A 90 -23.86 32.00 -7.04
N GLY A 91 -24.82 31.06 -7.00
CA GLY A 91 -25.73 30.68 -8.10
C GLY A 91 -25.15 29.67 -9.09
N SER A 92 -25.85 28.62 -9.53
CA SER A 92 -27.30 28.53 -9.74
C SER A 92 -27.79 27.08 -9.83
N ALA A 93 -29.11 26.95 -9.68
CA ALA A 93 -29.96 25.77 -9.67
C ALA A 93 -29.88 24.85 -10.91
N GLY A 94 -30.40 23.63 -10.72
CA GLY A 94 -30.85 22.71 -11.78
C GLY A 94 -30.64 21.24 -11.36
N ALA A 95 -31.56 20.64 -10.62
CA ALA A 95 -32.67 19.81 -11.14
C ALA A 95 -32.22 18.41 -11.63
N GLY A 96 -32.74 17.36 -10.98
CA GLY A 96 -32.84 16.02 -11.56
C GLY A 96 -32.46 14.86 -10.63
N ALA A 97 -33.42 14.37 -9.84
CA ALA A 97 -33.52 12.93 -9.58
C ALA A 97 -34.20 12.29 -10.81
N PRO A 98 -33.95 11.01 -11.15
CA PRO A 98 -34.56 9.95 -10.37
C PRO A 98 -33.75 8.65 -10.19
N SER A 99 -34.24 7.91 -9.21
CA SER A 99 -34.11 6.47 -8.97
C SER A 99 -34.20 5.59 -10.23
N GLY A 100 -33.45 4.48 -10.22
CA GLY A 100 -33.60 3.35 -11.15
C GLY A 100 -32.40 2.41 -10.99
N ALA A 101 -32.48 1.41 -10.12
CA ALA A 101 -33.02 0.06 -10.38
C ALA A 101 -32.03 -0.86 -11.13
N ALA A 102 -31.79 -1.99 -10.46
CA ALA A 102 -31.01 -3.17 -10.83
C ALA A 102 -31.05 -3.59 -12.30
N ALA A 103 -29.92 -4.13 -12.78
CA ALA A 103 -29.88 -5.32 -13.64
C ALA A 103 -28.45 -5.88 -13.74
N VAL A 104 -28.18 -6.97 -13.01
CA VAL A 104 -27.40 -8.09 -13.55
C VAL A 104 -28.32 -8.80 -14.55
N PRO A 105 -27.86 -9.16 -15.76
CA PRO A 105 -27.41 -10.53 -15.99
C PRO A 105 -26.35 -10.67 -17.10
N GLY A 106 -25.53 -11.73 -17.02
CA GLY A 106 -24.60 -12.05 -18.11
C GLY A 106 -23.82 -13.33 -17.87
N ALA A 107 -24.52 -14.47 -17.82
CA ALA A 107 -23.91 -15.79 -17.97
C ALA A 107 -23.57 -16.06 -19.46
N PRO A 108 -22.46 -16.75 -19.73
CA PRO A 108 -22.41 -17.80 -20.76
C PRO A 108 -22.11 -19.17 -20.11
N CYS A 109 -22.95 -20.19 -20.30
CA CYS A 109 -22.76 -21.32 -21.25
C CYS A 109 -21.39 -22.04 -21.04
N SER A 110 -21.25 -23.35 -20.76
CA SER A 110 -22.14 -24.51 -20.86
C SER A 110 -21.59 -25.70 -20.03
N GLU A 111 -22.47 -26.48 -19.40
CA GLU A 111 -22.25 -27.88 -19.01
C GLU A 111 -22.46 -28.81 -20.23
N GLY A 112 -21.87 -30.00 -20.18
CA GLY A 112 -21.84 -31.00 -21.27
C GLY A 112 -23.02 -31.97 -21.33
#